data_AF-A0A1F5XZR9-F1
#
_entry.id   AF-A0A1F5XZR9-F1
#
_cell.length_a   1.000
_cell.length_b   1.000
_cell.length_c   1.000
_cell.angle_alpha   90.00
_cell.angle_beta   90.00
_cell.angle_gamma   90.00
#
_symmetry.space_group_name_H-M   'P 1'
#
loop_
_entity.id
_entity.type
_entity.pdbx_description
1 polymer ?
#
loop_
_entity_poly.entity_id
_entity_poly.type
_entity_poly.pdbx_seq_one_letter_code
_entity_poly.pdbx_strand_id
1 'polypeptide(L)'
;MIRFFAFMLFLLFGLSFGWTVLLAGVIFLIAIGNVYWENILLGFLFDILFNFPFGFFTIIFSVILSAAVLLDDFFKSDAIFNRVARGVAASTSAAILFFFFFTYSNWSSIGWTAGESAIVFAKIIIMTATMLILLQLIEPKLAEKKFFQ
;
A
#
# COMPACT_ATOMS: atom_id res chain seq x y z
N MET A 1 4.95 -8.70 21.23
CA MET A 1 4.52 -7.37 21.74
C MET A 1 4.80 -6.23 20.76
N ILE A 2 6.07 -5.95 20.40
CA ILE A 2 6.41 -4.78 19.56
C ILE A 2 5.71 -4.78 18.19
N ARG A 3 5.66 -5.94 17.50
CA ARG A 3 4.94 -6.08 16.20
C ARG A 3 3.44 -5.81 16.31
N PHE A 4 2.82 -6.27 17.40
CA PHE A 4 1.40 -6.03 17.68
C PHE A 4 1.13 -4.55 17.97
N PHE A 5 2.02 -3.90 18.72
CA PHE A 5 1.90 -2.48 19.03
C PHE A 5 2.08 -1.59 17.78
N ALA A 6 3.05 -1.95 16.92
CA ALA A 6 3.25 -1.28 15.63
C ALA A 6 2.04 -1.47 14.69
N PHE A 7 1.46 -2.68 14.67
CA PHE A 7 0.24 -2.95 13.92
C PHE A 7 -0.96 -2.14 14.46
N MET A 8 -1.13 -2.05 15.77
CA MET A 8 -2.19 -1.24 16.39
C MET A 8 -2.00 0.26 16.13
N LEU A 9 -0.77 0.77 16.20
CA LEU A 9 -0.45 2.15 15.81
C LEU A 9 -0.75 2.40 14.34
N PHE A 10 -0.38 1.47 13.47
CA PHE A 10 -0.69 1.55 12.04
C PHE A 10 -2.19 1.60 11.79
N LEU A 11 -2.96 0.74 12.46
CA LEU A 11 -4.42 0.67 12.36
C LEU A 11 -5.09 1.94 12.91
N LEU A 12 -4.64 2.44 14.07
CA LEU A 12 -5.13 3.70 14.67
C LEU A 12 -4.84 4.92 13.79
N PHE A 13 -3.62 5.00 13.25
CA PHE A 13 -3.24 6.07 12.33
C PHE A 13 -4.10 6.00 11.07
N GLY A 14 -4.30 4.80 10.56
CA GLY A 14 -5.20 4.52 9.46
C GLY A 14 -6.65 4.94 9.65
N LEU A 15 -7.23 4.63 10.80
CA LEU A 15 -8.60 5.04 11.14
C LEU A 15 -8.70 6.56 11.28
N SER A 16 -7.63 7.23 11.72
CA SER A 16 -7.61 8.68 11.92
C SER A 16 -7.45 9.47 10.62
N PHE A 17 -6.68 8.95 9.65
CA PHE A 17 -6.36 9.65 8.41
C PHE A 17 -7.06 9.06 7.16
N GLY A 18 -7.80 7.96 7.32
CA GLY A 18 -8.60 7.31 6.29
C GLY A 18 -7.92 6.12 5.60
N TRP A 19 -8.73 5.35 4.87
CA TRP A 19 -8.32 4.11 4.21
C TRP A 19 -7.15 4.27 3.23
N THR A 20 -6.98 5.43 2.60
CA THR A 20 -5.87 5.70 1.67
C THR A 20 -4.51 5.58 2.36
N VAL A 21 -4.43 5.95 3.64
CA VAL A 21 -3.18 5.90 4.43
C VAL A 21 -2.81 4.47 4.76
N LEU A 22 -3.81 3.67 5.14
CA LEU A 22 -3.61 2.26 5.39
C LEU A 22 -3.23 1.51 4.13
N LEU A 23 -3.89 1.80 3.01
CA LEU A 23 -3.54 1.20 1.73
C LEU A 23 -2.10 1.56 1.33
N ALA A 24 -1.71 2.83 1.50
CA ALA A 24 -0.33 3.26 1.25
C ALA A 24 0.70 2.56 2.14
N GLY A 25 0.35 2.27 3.40
CA GLY A 25 1.21 1.52 4.30
C GLY A 25 1.34 0.05 3.93
N VAL A 26 0.28 -0.60 3.46
CA VAL A 26 0.35 -1.97 2.91
C VAL A 26 1.23 -1.98 1.65
N ILE A 27 1.06 -1.01 0.77
CA ILE A 27 1.90 -0.84 -0.42
C ILE A 27 3.36 -0.55 -0.04
N PHE A 28 3.61 0.19 1.03
CA PHE A 28 4.95 0.41 1.56
C PHE A 28 5.58 -0.90 2.06
N LEU A 29 4.83 -1.75 2.77
CA LEU A 29 5.32 -3.08 3.18
C LEU A 29 5.71 -3.93 1.97
N ILE A 30 4.92 -3.88 0.91
CA ILE A 30 5.24 -4.54 -0.37
C ILE A 30 6.50 -3.93 -1.00
N ALA A 31 6.63 -2.60 -0.99
CA ALA A 31 7.78 -1.90 -1.53
C ALA A 31 9.09 -2.32 -0.86
N ILE A 32 9.08 -2.60 0.44
CA ILE A 32 10.26 -3.07 1.18
C ILE A 32 10.43 -4.59 1.16
N GLY A 33 9.66 -5.33 0.34
CA GLY A 33 9.76 -6.78 0.18
C GLY A 33 9.11 -7.61 1.28
N ASN A 34 8.25 -7.00 2.08
CA ASN A 34 7.54 -7.66 3.17
C ASN A 34 6.16 -8.13 2.71
N VAL A 35 6.14 -9.07 1.77
CA VAL A 35 4.92 -9.59 1.11
C VAL A 35 4.43 -10.83 1.86
N TYR A 36 3.32 -10.70 2.58
CA TYR A 36 2.65 -11.81 3.26
C TYR A 36 1.26 -12.02 2.64
N TRP A 37 0.95 -13.26 2.24
CA TRP A 37 -0.36 -13.59 1.67
C TRP A 37 -1.50 -13.42 2.67
N GLU A 38 -1.19 -13.57 3.95
CA GLU A 38 -2.09 -13.32 5.07
C GLU A 38 -2.63 -11.88 5.08
N ASN A 39 -1.91 -10.94 4.44
CA ASN A 39 -2.38 -9.57 4.30
C ASN A 39 -3.67 -9.48 3.49
N ILE A 40 -4.05 -10.46 2.66
CA ILE A 40 -5.37 -10.50 2.00
C ILE A 40 -6.51 -10.38 3.03
N LEU A 41 -6.34 -10.97 4.23
CA LEU A 41 -7.34 -10.90 5.30
C LEU A 41 -7.55 -9.47 5.83
N LEU A 42 -6.55 -8.60 5.70
CA LEU A 42 -6.70 -7.18 6.01
C LEU A 42 -7.69 -6.50 5.06
N GLY A 43 -7.86 -7.01 3.84
CA GLY A 43 -8.86 -6.52 2.90
C GLY A 43 -10.28 -6.63 3.46
N PHE A 44 -10.63 -7.79 4.05
CA PHE A 44 -11.93 -7.97 4.70
C PHE A 44 -12.13 -7.00 5.87
N LEU A 45 -11.08 -6.77 6.67
CA LEU A 45 -11.13 -5.80 7.75
C LEU A 45 -11.37 -4.38 7.21
N PHE A 46 -10.77 -4.02 6.08
CA PHE A 46 -10.94 -2.69 5.50
C PHE A 46 -12.34 -2.50 4.93
N ASP A 47 -12.89 -3.52 4.28
CA ASP A 47 -14.26 -3.49 3.77
C ASP A 47 -15.24 -3.15 4.90
N ILE A 48 -15.10 -3.79 6.06
CA ILE A 48 -15.92 -3.55 7.25
C ILE A 48 -15.64 -2.18 7.88
N LEU A 49 -14.37 -1.85 8.12
CA LEU A 49 -13.98 -0.63 8.86
C LEU A 49 -14.30 0.66 8.10
N PHE A 50 -14.26 0.63 6.76
CA PHE A 50 -14.47 1.81 5.92
C PHE A 50 -15.77 1.76 5.13
N ASN A 51 -16.64 0.80 5.43
CA ASN A 51 -17.97 0.66 4.84
C ASN A 51 -17.95 0.57 3.30
N PHE A 52 -17.00 -0.20 2.75
CA PHE A 52 -16.94 -0.52 1.33
C PHE A 52 -17.75 -1.79 1.04
N PRO A 53 -18.12 -2.05 -0.23
CA PRO A 53 -18.76 -3.31 -0.62
C PRO A 53 -17.92 -4.50 -0.20
N PHE A 54 -18.57 -5.54 0.34
CA PHE A 54 -17.89 -6.72 0.83
C PHE A 54 -17.02 -7.38 -0.26
N GLY A 55 -15.75 -7.62 0.04
CA GLY A 55 -14.78 -8.21 -0.87
C GLY A 55 -14.02 -7.21 -1.75
N PHE A 56 -14.35 -5.92 -1.71
CA PHE A 56 -13.71 -4.90 -2.54
C PHE A 56 -12.21 -4.76 -2.27
N PHE A 57 -11.83 -4.43 -1.04
CA PHE A 57 -10.41 -4.35 -0.65
C PHE A 57 -9.75 -5.72 -0.68
N THR A 58 -10.50 -6.79 -0.43
CA THR A 58 -9.98 -8.16 -0.54
C THR A 58 -9.49 -8.46 -1.97
N ILE A 59 -10.25 -8.05 -2.99
CA ILE A 59 -9.84 -8.16 -4.40
C ILE A 59 -8.63 -7.27 -4.66
N ILE A 60 -8.66 -6.02 -4.20
CA ILE A 60 -7.53 -5.09 -4.36
C ILE A 60 -6.24 -5.69 -3.79
N PHE A 61 -6.29 -6.19 -2.56
CA PHE A 61 -5.13 -6.74 -1.88
C PHE A 61 -4.66 -8.02 -2.56
N SER A 62 -5.57 -8.88 -3.01
CA SER A 62 -5.22 -10.10 -3.77
C SER A 62 -4.46 -9.76 -5.04
N VAL A 63 -4.91 -8.77 -5.81
CA VAL A 63 -4.25 -8.34 -7.05
C VAL A 63 -2.89 -7.70 -6.76
N ILE A 64 -2.83 -6.77 -5.80
CA ILE A 64 -1.58 -6.07 -5.48
C ILE A 64 -0.54 -7.05 -4.91
N LEU A 65 -0.94 -7.99 -4.05
CA LEU A 65 -0.03 -9.00 -3.49
C LEU A 65 0.41 -10.00 -4.56
N SER A 66 -0.48 -10.42 -5.46
CA SER A 66 -0.09 -11.27 -6.59
C SER A 66 0.90 -10.57 -7.52
N ALA A 67 0.66 -9.29 -7.83
CA ALA A 67 1.59 -8.47 -8.58
C ALA A 67 2.93 -8.33 -7.85
N ALA A 68 2.91 -8.12 -6.53
CA ALA A 68 4.10 -8.03 -5.70
C ALA A 68 4.95 -9.30 -5.74
N VAL A 69 4.33 -10.48 -5.61
CA VAL A 69 5.04 -11.77 -5.68
C VAL A 69 5.69 -11.96 -7.05
N LEU A 70 4.99 -11.61 -8.13
CA LEU A 70 5.56 -11.67 -9.47
C LEU A 70 6.73 -10.68 -9.62
N LEU A 71 6.61 -9.47 -9.06
CA LEU A 71 7.64 -8.44 -9.13
C LEU A 71 8.86 -8.75 -8.27
N ASP A 72 8.70 -9.50 -7.17
CA ASP A 72 9.82 -9.95 -6.34
C ASP A 72 10.80 -10.84 -7.11
N ASP A 73 10.30 -11.64 -8.07
CA ASP A 73 11.14 -12.42 -8.97
C ASP A 73 11.92 -11.56 -9.98
N PHE A 74 11.40 -10.38 -10.35
CA PHE A 74 12.07 -9.45 -11.27
C PHE A 74 13.02 -8.47 -10.56
N PHE A 75 12.67 -8.01 -9.36
CA PHE A 75 13.35 -6.95 -8.64
C PHE A 75 14.13 -7.47 -7.41
N LYS A 76 14.90 -8.55 -7.55
CA LYS A 76 15.53 -9.29 -6.43
C LYS A 76 16.49 -8.52 -5.51
N SER A 77 16.95 -7.34 -5.91
CA SER A 77 17.91 -6.55 -5.12
C SER A 77 17.22 -5.61 -4.13
N ASP A 78 17.79 -5.47 -2.93
CA ASP A 78 17.37 -4.52 -1.88
C ASP A 78 17.63 -3.05 -2.22
N ALA A 79 18.11 -2.75 -3.43
CA ALA A 79 18.35 -1.39 -3.88
C ALA A 79 17.07 -0.54 -3.78
N ILE A 80 17.24 0.73 -3.41
CA ILE A 80 16.13 1.68 -3.31
C ILE A 80 15.32 1.75 -4.61
N PHE A 81 15.98 1.66 -5.76
CA PHE A 81 15.32 1.69 -7.06
C PHE A 81 14.28 0.58 -7.20
N ASN A 82 14.62 -0.63 -6.74
CA ASN A 82 13.72 -1.77 -6.77
C ASN A 82 12.54 -1.59 -5.81
N ARG A 83 12.79 -1.04 -4.61
CA ARG A 83 11.73 -0.73 -3.64
C ARG A 83 10.74 0.29 -4.20
N VAL A 84 11.26 1.33 -4.86
CA VAL A 84 10.44 2.35 -5.54
C VAL A 84 9.64 1.71 -6.68
N ALA A 85 10.26 0.88 -7.52
CA ALA A 85 9.58 0.21 -8.63
C ALA A 85 8.41 -0.67 -8.15
N ARG A 86 8.62 -1.47 -7.09
CA ARG A 86 7.58 -2.28 -6.45
C ARG A 86 6.44 -1.42 -5.91
N GLY A 87 6.77 -0.34 -5.19
CA GLY A 87 5.78 0.58 -4.63
C GLY A 87 4.94 1.28 -5.72
N VAL A 88 5.58 1.73 -6.81
CA VAL A 88 4.89 2.33 -7.95
C VAL A 88 3.96 1.31 -8.61
N ALA A 89 4.46 0.11 -8.92
CA ALA A 89 3.65 -0.93 -9.55
C ALA A 89 2.42 -1.31 -8.71
N ALA A 90 2.60 -1.52 -7.40
CA ALA A 90 1.52 -1.79 -6.47
C ALA A 90 0.49 -0.65 -6.39
N SER A 91 0.97 0.61 -6.37
CA SER A 91 0.10 1.80 -6.40
C SER A 91 -0.70 1.89 -7.70
N THR A 92 -0.06 1.61 -8.84
CA THR A 92 -0.72 1.61 -10.15
C THR A 92 -1.78 0.52 -10.24
N SER A 93 -1.49 -0.70 -9.77
CA SER A 93 -2.47 -1.78 -9.70
C SER A 93 -3.69 -1.40 -8.85
N ALA A 94 -3.47 -0.78 -7.69
CA ALA A 94 -4.55 -0.27 -6.85
C ALA A 94 -5.41 0.75 -7.61
N ALA A 95 -4.78 1.75 -8.23
CA ALA A 95 -5.47 2.83 -8.94
C ALA A 95 -6.32 2.31 -10.12
N ILE A 96 -5.80 1.33 -10.87
CA ILE A 96 -6.54 0.67 -11.96
C ILE A 96 -7.82 0.00 -11.42
N LEU A 97 -7.74 -0.68 -10.27
CA LEU A 97 -8.92 -1.33 -9.67
C LEU A 97 -9.93 -0.31 -9.14
N PHE A 98 -9.47 0.78 -8.52
CA PHE A 98 -10.34 1.90 -8.15
C PHE A 98 -11.02 2.51 -9.38
N PHE A 99 -10.30 2.66 -10.50
CA PHE A 99 -10.87 3.14 -11.75
C PHE A 99 -11.97 2.23 -12.28
N PHE A 100 -11.76 0.92 -12.31
CA PHE A 100 -12.79 -0.03 -12.71
C PHE A 100 -14.00 0.02 -11.79
N PHE A 101 -13.79 0.13 -10.47
CA PHE A 101 -14.86 0.22 -9.49
C PHE A 101 -15.68 1.51 -9.60
N PHE A 102 -15.02 2.66 -9.73
CA PHE A 102 -15.70 3.94 -9.91
C PHE A 102 -16.42 3.99 -11.26
N THR A 103 -15.85 3.41 -12.31
CA THR A 103 -16.47 3.33 -13.63
C THR A 103 -17.71 2.43 -13.62
N TYR A 104 -17.66 1.29 -12.93
CA TYR A 104 -18.83 0.43 -12.76
C TYR A 104 -19.96 1.13 -11.98
N SER A 105 -19.62 1.88 -10.93
CA SER A 105 -20.60 2.58 -10.09
C SER A 105 -21.14 3.87 -10.70
N ASN A 106 -20.37 4.55 -11.56
CA ASN A 106 -20.70 5.86 -12.14
C ASN A 106 -20.45 5.90 -13.65
N TRP A 107 -21.05 4.95 -14.37
CA TRP A 107 -20.87 4.76 -15.81
C TRP A 107 -21.12 6.01 -16.66
N SER A 108 -22.04 6.89 -16.24
CA SER A 108 -22.38 8.13 -16.94
C SER A 108 -21.31 9.23 -16.85
N SER A 109 -20.26 9.07 -16.02
CA SER A 109 -19.27 10.12 -15.78
C SER A 109 -17.83 9.58 -15.72
N ILE A 110 -17.37 8.99 -16.82
CA ILE A 110 -16.01 8.43 -16.96
C ILE A 110 -14.91 9.47 -16.65
N GLY A 111 -15.13 10.75 -17.00
CA GLY A 111 -14.18 11.82 -16.69
C GLY A 111 -14.02 12.04 -15.18
N TRP A 112 -15.12 11.92 -14.41
CA TRP A 112 -15.08 12.01 -12.95
C TRP A 112 -14.40 10.79 -12.33
N THR A 113 -14.68 9.58 -12.84
CA THR A 113 -14.08 8.34 -12.31
C THR A 113 -12.57 8.29 -12.53
N ALA A 114 -12.09 8.79 -13.68
CA ALA A 114 -10.67 8.98 -13.95
C ALA A 114 -10.03 9.98 -12.96
N GLY A 115 -10.70 11.10 -12.69
CA GLY A 115 -10.26 12.11 -11.73
C GLY A 115 -10.11 11.56 -10.31
N GLU A 116 -11.14 10.89 -9.79
CA GLU A 116 -11.09 10.30 -8.45
C GLU A 116 -10.01 9.22 -8.32
N SER A 117 -9.86 8.37 -9.34
CA SER A 117 -8.82 7.33 -9.35
C SER A 117 -7.41 7.93 -9.37
N ALA A 118 -7.22 9.02 -10.12
CA ALA A 118 -5.96 9.76 -10.14
C ALA A 118 -5.64 10.41 -8.78
N ILE A 119 -6.66 10.94 -8.09
CA ILE A 119 -6.51 11.49 -6.73
C ILE A 119 -6.12 10.38 -5.75
N VAL A 120 -6.77 9.22 -5.83
CA VAL A 120 -6.43 8.04 -5.00
C VAL A 120 -4.99 7.61 -5.26
N PHE A 121 -4.58 7.50 -6.53
CA PHE A 121 -3.21 7.18 -6.92
C PHE A 121 -2.19 8.18 -6.36
N ALA A 122 -2.45 9.47 -6.52
CA ALA A 122 -1.56 10.53 -6.04
C ALA A 122 -1.39 10.47 -4.52
N LYS A 123 -2.47 10.29 -3.75
CA LYS A 123 -2.43 10.14 -2.29
C LYS A 123 -1.57 8.94 -1.88
N ILE A 124 -1.78 7.79 -2.52
CA ILE A 124 -1.03 6.57 -2.23
C ILE A 124 0.46 6.78 -2.53
N ILE A 125 0.81 7.26 -3.73
CA ILE A 125 2.21 7.45 -4.12
C ILE A 125 2.91 8.44 -3.20
N ILE A 126 2.30 9.60 -2.89
CA ILE A 126 2.93 10.60 -2.03
C ILE A 126 3.20 10.01 -0.64
N MET A 127 2.25 9.26 -0.09
CA MET A 127 2.42 8.61 1.22
C MET A 127 3.48 7.53 1.20
N THR A 128 3.45 6.63 0.22
CA THR A 128 4.46 5.57 0.08
C THR A 128 5.87 6.16 -0.16
N ALA A 129 5.99 7.20 -0.99
CA ALA A 129 7.24 7.90 -1.22
C ALA A 129 7.76 8.56 0.06
N THR A 130 6.88 9.21 0.82
CA THR A 130 7.25 9.81 2.11
C THR A 130 7.77 8.74 3.08
N MET A 131 7.09 7.60 3.17
CA MET A 131 7.53 6.49 4.03
C MET A 131 8.89 5.90 3.58
N LEU A 132 9.12 5.76 2.28
CA LEU A 132 10.41 5.30 1.73
C LEU A 132 11.54 6.30 2.02
N ILE A 133 11.31 7.60 1.85
CA ILE A 133 12.29 8.65 2.18
C ILE A 133 12.61 8.62 3.67
N LEU A 134 11.59 8.55 4.53
CA LEU A 134 11.78 8.44 5.98
C LEU A 134 12.59 7.20 6.35
N LEU A 135 12.32 6.04 5.72
CA LEU A 135 13.10 4.84 5.92
C LEU A 135 14.57 5.04 5.55
N GLN A 136 14.85 5.64 4.38
CA GLN A 136 16.22 5.94 3.95
C GLN A 136 16.97 6.89 4.91
N LEU A 137 16.28 7.84 5.54
CA LEU A 137 16.89 8.75 6.51
C LEU A 137 17.21 8.07 7.85
N ILE A 138 16.51 6.97 8.18
CA ILE A 138 16.63 6.26 9.46
C ILE A 138 17.55 5.03 9.35
N GLU A 139 17.57 4.33 8.21
CA GLU A 139 18.41 3.14 7.98
C GLU A 139 19.90 3.35 8.32
N PRO A 140 20.57 4.45 7.91
CA PRO A 140 21.96 4.71 8.26
C PRO A 140 22.17 4.82 9.78
N LYS A 141 21.26 5.51 10.47
CA LYS A 141 21.31 5.71 11.93
C LYS A 141 21.05 4.43 12.72
N LEU A 142 20.22 3.54 12.18
CA LEU A 142 19.98 2.21 12.73
C LEU A 142 21.19 1.29 12.54
N ALA A 143 21.87 1.39 11.39
CA ALA A 143 23.09 0.64 11.11
C ALA A 143 24.26 1.11 12.01
N GLU A 144 24.41 2.43 12.20
CA GLU A 144 25.41 2.99 13.12
C GLU A 144 25.18 2.52 14.57
N LYS A 145 23.93 2.49 15.06
CA LYS A 145 23.64 1.99 16.41
C LYS A 145 23.94 0.50 16.61
N LYS A 146 23.95 -0.31 15.56
CA LYS A 146 24.35 -1.73 15.63
C LYS A 146 25.87 -1.93 15.71
N PHE A 147 26.67 -0.95 15.31
CA PHE A 147 28.14 -1.00 15.43
C PHE A 147 28.65 -0.64 16.84
N PHE A 148 27.79 -0.08 17.71
CA PHE A 148 28.11 0.29 19.10
C PHE A 148 27.49 -0.67 20.15
N GLN A 149 27.06 -1.87 19.75
CA GLN A 149 26.69 -2.99 20.63
C GLN A 149 27.67 -4.14 20.45
#